data_AF-A0A434AUR5-F1
#
_entry.id   AF-A0A434AUR5-F1
#
_cell.length_a   1.000
_cell.length_b   1.000
_cell.length_c   1.000
_cell.angle_alpha   90.00
_cell.angle_beta   90.00
_cell.angle_gamma   90.00
#
_symmetry.space_group_name_H-M   'P 1'
#
loop_
_entity.id
_entity.type
_entity.pdbx_description
1 polymer ?
#
loop_
_entity_poly.entity_id
_entity_poly.type
_entity_poly.pdbx_seq_one_letter_code
_entity_poly.pdbx_strand_id
1 'polypeptide(L)'
;MKKCYHTSTALIISGLFLFSCQQENHSSGKVFIGEKIANPIIYEVLAHNPNPEDDWKTECLANTDTKTMFTDIIKAVQSGKLKAFDYYDNHQLTNEEVRTIISKNNFTDRIGKIQFEEEWFWDKANMCLHKKVNKIMLAYELYDSTGKIRGYKAGFVVQLNAEHI
;
A
#
# COMPACT_ATOMS: atom_id res chain seq x y z
N MET A 1 -27.19 -78.19 -19.42
CA MET A 1 -28.55 -77.76 -19.01
C MET A 1 -28.57 -76.26 -18.83
N LYS A 2 -29.64 -75.62 -19.28
CA LYS A 2 -29.87 -74.17 -19.41
C LYS A 2 -29.66 -73.38 -18.10
N LYS A 3 -29.12 -72.16 -18.20
CA LYS A 3 -29.88 -70.92 -17.93
C LYS A 3 -29.16 -69.71 -18.55
N CYS A 4 -29.88 -69.02 -19.41
CA CYS A 4 -29.60 -67.69 -19.92
C CYS A 4 -30.42 -66.71 -19.08
N TYR A 5 -29.84 -65.60 -18.62
CA TYR A 5 -30.59 -64.40 -18.26
C TYR A 5 -29.83 -63.16 -18.70
N HIS A 6 -30.52 -62.37 -19.53
CA HIS A 6 -30.30 -60.97 -19.86
C HIS A 6 -30.28 -60.10 -18.59
N THR A 7 -29.52 -59.00 -18.62
CA THR A 7 -30.09 -57.62 -18.54
C THR A 7 -29.00 -56.54 -18.65
N SER A 8 -29.25 -55.63 -19.59
CA SER A 8 -29.07 -54.17 -19.54
C SER A 8 -27.75 -53.53 -19.09
N THR A 9 -27.16 -52.84 -20.07
CA THR A 9 -26.32 -51.63 -20.02
C THR A 9 -26.47 -50.74 -18.77
N ALA A 10 -25.34 -50.29 -18.23
CA ALA A 10 -25.23 -48.99 -17.57
C ALA A 10 -23.88 -48.34 -17.92
N LEU A 11 -23.96 -47.20 -18.58
CA LEU A 11 -22.86 -46.28 -18.89
C LEU A 11 -22.16 -45.86 -17.58
N ILE A 12 -20.85 -46.09 -17.46
CA ILE A 12 -20.04 -45.51 -16.40
C ILE A 12 -19.70 -44.08 -16.84
N ILE A 13 -20.57 -43.12 -16.51
CA ILE A 13 -20.20 -41.70 -16.52
C ILE A 13 -19.34 -41.51 -15.27
N SER A 14 -18.03 -41.63 -15.46
CA SER A 14 -17.03 -41.22 -14.48
C SER A 14 -17.15 -39.71 -14.32
N GLY A 15 -18.00 -39.28 -13.39
CA GLY A 15 -18.12 -37.90 -12.98
C GLY A 15 -16.80 -37.46 -12.36
N LEU A 16 -16.02 -36.69 -13.12
CA LEU A 16 -15.03 -35.78 -12.56
C LEU A 16 -15.78 -34.84 -11.61
N PHE A 17 -15.80 -35.20 -10.33
CA PHE A 17 -16.03 -34.26 -9.26
C PHE A 17 -14.86 -33.28 -9.29
N LEU A 18 -14.99 -32.23 -10.09
CA LEU A 18 -14.28 -30.99 -9.88
C LEU A 18 -14.76 -30.49 -8.52
N PHE A 19 -14.06 -30.90 -7.46
CA PHE A 19 -14.01 -30.13 -6.23
C PHE A 19 -13.41 -28.78 -6.61
N SER A 20 -14.26 -27.89 -7.11
CA SER A 20 -14.00 -26.47 -7.06
C SER A 20 -13.91 -26.15 -5.58
N CYS A 21 -12.69 -26.05 -5.06
CA CYS A 21 -12.46 -25.33 -3.83
C CYS A 21 -13.01 -23.92 -4.06
N GLN A 22 -14.23 -23.67 -3.60
CA GLN A 22 -14.66 -22.32 -3.29
C GLN A 22 -13.78 -21.90 -2.13
N GLN A 23 -12.61 -21.33 -2.46
CA GLN A 23 -11.79 -20.65 -1.49
C GLN A 23 -12.60 -19.42 -1.09
N GLU A 24 -13.33 -19.53 0.02
CA GLU A 24 -13.87 -18.37 0.69
C GLU A 24 -12.69 -17.45 0.99
N ASN A 25 -12.63 -16.35 0.23
CA ASN A 25 -11.73 -15.25 0.53
C ASN A 25 -12.24 -14.58 1.80
N HIS A 26 -12.04 -15.24 2.95
CA HIS A 26 -11.96 -14.52 4.21
C HIS A 26 -10.78 -13.57 4.05
N SER A 27 -11.08 -12.29 3.77
CA SER A 27 -10.11 -11.24 4.00
C SER A 27 -9.81 -11.28 5.49
N SER A 28 -8.75 -11.98 5.87
CA SER A 28 -8.25 -11.97 7.24
C SER A 28 -7.74 -10.56 7.48
N GLY A 29 -8.63 -9.68 7.94
CA GLY A 29 -8.23 -8.42 8.54
C GLY A 29 -7.17 -8.76 9.57
N LYS A 30 -5.94 -8.30 9.34
CA LYS A 30 -4.81 -8.61 10.21
C LYS A 30 -5.18 -8.09 11.60
N VAL A 31 -5.43 -8.99 12.55
CA VAL A 31 -5.75 -8.60 13.94
C VAL A 31 -4.46 -8.07 14.54
N PHE A 32 -4.44 -6.77 14.85
CA PHE A 32 -3.32 -6.16 15.56
C PHE A 32 -3.49 -6.46 17.06
N ILE A 33 -2.46 -7.08 17.65
CA ILE A 33 -2.45 -7.49 19.05
C ILE A 33 -1.90 -6.32 19.89
N GLY A 34 -2.51 -6.07 21.05
CA GLY A 34 -2.06 -5.06 22.01
C GLY A 34 -3.03 -3.92 22.26
N GLU A 35 -2.73 -3.11 23.28
CA GLU A 35 -3.48 -1.90 23.62
C GLU A 35 -3.20 -0.81 22.59
N LYS A 36 -4.25 -0.19 22.03
CA LYS A 36 -4.08 0.93 21.10
C LYS A 36 -3.61 2.17 21.85
N ILE A 37 -2.39 2.64 21.56
CA ILE A 37 -1.77 3.79 22.23
C ILE A 37 -1.65 5.04 21.35
N ALA A 38 -1.95 4.93 20.05
CA ALA A 38 -2.04 6.09 19.13
C ALA A 38 -3.23 5.93 18.16
N ASN A 39 -4.01 7.00 17.95
CA ASN A 39 -5.23 6.95 17.15
C ASN A 39 -5.66 8.29 16.48
N PRO A 40 -5.34 8.46 15.19
CA PRO A 40 -4.04 8.14 14.60
C PRO A 40 -2.99 9.19 14.98
N ILE A 41 -1.71 8.86 14.86
CA ILE A 41 -0.62 9.84 14.86
C ILE A 41 -0.24 10.20 13.43
N ILE A 42 0.06 11.48 13.19
CA ILE A 42 0.49 12.00 11.88
C ILE A 42 1.88 12.58 12.01
N TYR A 43 2.81 12.12 11.16
CA TYR A 43 4.18 12.62 11.14
C TYR A 43 4.82 12.42 9.77
N GLU A 44 5.89 13.16 9.51
CA GLU A 44 6.65 13.09 8.27
C GLU A 44 8.04 12.51 8.51
N VAL A 45 8.54 11.77 7.53
CA VAL A 45 9.94 11.33 7.45
C VAL A 45 10.54 11.70 6.11
N LEU A 46 11.87 11.83 6.07
CA LEU A 46 12.62 11.98 4.83
C LEU A 46 12.68 10.63 4.10
N ALA A 47 12.53 10.68 2.77
CA ALA A 47 12.68 9.51 1.91
C ALA A 47 14.14 9.28 1.48
N HIS A 48 14.96 10.34 1.48
CA HIS A 48 16.39 10.32 1.17
C HIS A 48 17.09 11.52 1.84
N ASN A 49 18.43 11.51 1.87
CA ASN A 49 19.20 12.64 2.40
C ASN A 49 19.36 13.73 1.33
N PRO A 50 18.75 14.92 1.50
CA PRO A 50 18.87 16.00 0.52
C PRO A 50 20.20 16.75 0.57
N ASN A 51 20.99 16.59 1.64
CA ASN A 51 22.25 17.28 1.84
C ASN A 51 23.37 16.25 2.02
N PRO A 52 24.25 16.04 1.01
CA PRO A 52 25.31 15.04 1.12
C PRO A 52 26.30 15.31 2.25
N GLU A 53 26.40 16.56 2.73
CA GLU A 53 27.26 16.97 3.85
C GLU A 53 26.62 16.73 5.24
N ASP A 54 25.39 16.19 5.28
CA ASP A 54 24.68 15.87 6.52
C ASP A 54 24.87 14.37 6.85
N ASP A 55 26.02 14.05 7.45
CA ASP A 55 26.39 12.67 7.79
C ASP A 55 25.36 11.99 8.69
N TRP A 56 24.74 12.74 9.61
CA TRP A 56 23.73 12.22 10.52
C TRP A 56 22.48 11.75 9.77
N LYS A 57 22.01 12.53 8.78
CA LYS A 57 20.89 12.08 7.94
C LYS A 57 21.25 10.90 7.04
N THR A 58 22.49 10.86 6.55
CA THR A 58 23.00 9.70 5.82
C THR A 58 22.92 8.45 6.69
N GLU A 59 23.35 8.52 7.95
CA GLU A 59 23.25 7.40 8.89
C GLU A 59 21.80 6.99 9.16
N CYS A 60 20.92 7.95 9.46
CA CYS A 60 19.50 7.70 9.72
C CYS A 60 18.80 6.97 8.57
N LEU A 61 19.24 7.20 7.33
CA LEU A 61 18.60 6.70 6.11
C LEU A 61 19.38 5.56 5.43
N ALA A 62 20.51 5.12 5.99
CA ALA A 62 21.41 4.14 5.37
C ALA A 62 20.72 2.81 5.02
N ASN A 63 19.65 2.45 5.74
CA ASN A 63 18.88 1.22 5.55
C ASN A 63 17.50 1.46 4.91
N THR A 64 17.33 2.58 4.21
CA THR A 64 16.05 2.98 3.61
C THR A 64 16.11 2.89 2.09
N ASP A 65 15.38 1.92 1.52
CA ASP A 65 15.07 1.88 0.08
C ASP A 65 13.56 1.94 -0.12
N THR A 66 13.08 3.10 -0.57
CA THR A 66 11.66 3.39 -0.75
C THR A 66 11.23 3.39 -2.21
N LYS A 67 12.17 3.26 -3.16
CA LYS A 67 11.91 3.48 -4.59
C LYS A 67 10.90 2.47 -5.15
N THR A 68 11.06 1.21 -4.79
CA THR A 68 10.14 0.14 -5.21
C THR A 68 8.75 0.38 -4.64
N MET A 69 8.64 0.71 -3.35
CA MET A 69 7.37 1.02 -2.70
C MET A 69 6.65 2.20 -3.37
N PHE A 70 7.34 3.30 -3.65
CA PHE A 70 6.75 4.45 -4.33
C PHE A 70 6.26 4.10 -5.74
N THR A 71 7.09 3.36 -6.48
CA THR A 71 6.74 2.90 -7.82
C THR A 71 5.47 2.05 -7.80
N ASP A 72 5.36 1.13 -6.84
CA ASP A 72 4.21 0.25 -6.71
C ASP A 72 2.95 1.00 -6.26
N ILE A 73 3.07 1.97 -5.34
CA ILE A 73 1.97 2.84 -4.93
C ILE A 73 1.45 3.63 -6.14
N ILE A 74 2.34 4.26 -6.91
CA ILE A 74 1.96 5.04 -8.09
C ILE A 74 1.24 4.17 -9.12
N LYS A 75 1.78 2.97 -9.42
CA LYS A 75 1.14 2.02 -10.33
C LYS A 75 -0.22 1.55 -9.81
N ALA A 76 -0.32 1.27 -8.51
CA ALA A 76 -1.58 0.85 -7.89
C ALA A 76 -2.64 1.95 -7.94
N VAL A 77 -2.26 3.22 -7.78
CA VAL A 77 -3.17 4.35 -7.97
C VAL A 77 -3.58 4.49 -9.44
N GLN A 78 -2.64 4.47 -10.38
CA GLN A 78 -2.92 4.62 -11.82
C GLN A 78 -3.78 3.50 -12.40
N SER A 79 -3.70 2.30 -11.81
CA SER A 79 -4.54 1.14 -12.16
C SER A 79 -5.89 1.12 -11.44
N GLY A 80 -6.13 2.04 -10.48
CA GLY A 80 -7.33 2.08 -9.66
C GLY A 80 -7.36 1.06 -8.51
N LYS A 81 -6.29 0.28 -8.29
CA LYS A 81 -6.16 -0.64 -7.15
C LYS A 81 -6.14 0.12 -5.82
N LEU A 82 -5.52 1.30 -5.79
CA LEU A 82 -5.54 2.20 -4.64
C LEU A 82 -6.26 3.50 -5.02
N LYS A 83 -7.07 4.01 -4.09
CA LYS A 83 -7.69 5.33 -4.22
C LYS A 83 -6.69 6.40 -3.75
N ALA A 84 -6.58 7.47 -4.53
CA ALA A 84 -5.81 8.66 -4.17
C ALA A 84 -6.75 9.83 -3.87
N PHE A 85 -6.33 10.70 -2.96
CA PHE A 85 -7.10 11.84 -2.49
C PHE A 85 -6.24 13.09 -2.51
N ASP A 86 -6.85 14.23 -2.80
CA ASP A 86 -6.18 15.51 -2.68
C ASP A 86 -5.88 15.80 -1.20
N TYR A 87 -4.70 16.38 -0.94
CA TYR A 87 -4.25 16.62 0.42
C TYR A 87 -5.04 17.73 1.14
N TYR A 88 -5.55 18.73 0.41
CA TYR A 88 -6.12 19.94 1.01
C TYR A 88 -7.60 19.82 1.31
N ASP A 89 -8.37 19.20 0.41
CA ASP A 89 -9.84 19.11 0.54
C ASP A 89 -10.35 17.66 0.62
N ASN A 90 -9.46 16.67 0.53
CA ASN A 90 -9.75 15.24 0.65
C ASN A 90 -10.74 14.69 -0.39
N HIS A 91 -10.95 15.39 -1.53
CA HIS A 91 -11.70 14.80 -2.62
C HIS A 91 -10.92 13.63 -3.24
N GLN A 92 -11.63 12.59 -3.71
CA GLN A 92 -10.98 11.49 -4.41
C GLN A 92 -10.52 11.98 -5.78
N LEU A 93 -9.22 11.85 -6.04
CA LEU A 93 -8.62 12.24 -7.32
C LEU A 93 -9.03 11.28 -8.43
N THR A 94 -9.31 11.83 -9.59
CA THR A 94 -9.44 11.07 -10.84
C THR A 94 -8.07 10.59 -11.33
N ASN A 95 -8.07 9.56 -12.17
CA ASN A 95 -6.83 9.08 -12.80
C ASN A 95 -6.11 10.19 -13.60
N GLU A 96 -6.85 11.14 -14.17
CA GLU A 96 -6.27 12.24 -14.94
C GLU A 96 -5.61 13.29 -14.04
N GLU A 97 -6.22 13.61 -12.91
CA GLU A 97 -5.60 14.49 -11.91
C GLU A 97 -4.33 13.87 -11.34
N VAL A 98 -4.35 12.56 -11.03
CA VAL A 98 -3.15 11.84 -10.58
C VAL A 98 -2.05 11.90 -11.65
N ARG A 99 -2.36 11.64 -12.92
CA ARG A 99 -1.38 11.77 -14.03
C ARG A 99 -0.84 13.18 -14.15
N THR A 100 -1.70 14.19 -13.97
CA THR A 100 -1.30 15.59 -13.99
C THR A 100 -0.34 15.93 -12.84
N ILE A 101 -0.63 15.46 -11.63
CA ILE A 101 0.24 15.62 -10.46
C ILE A 101 1.58 14.92 -10.68
N ILE A 102 1.58 13.69 -11.21
CA ILE A 102 2.81 12.93 -11.45
C ILE A 102 3.69 13.61 -12.51
N SER A 103 3.09 13.98 -13.66
CA SER A 103 3.82 14.52 -14.82
C SER A 103 4.39 15.92 -14.56
N LYS A 104 3.63 16.83 -13.96
CA LYS A 104 4.08 18.20 -13.66
C LYS A 104 5.27 18.25 -12.71
N ASN A 105 5.45 17.23 -11.89
CA ASN A 105 6.39 17.25 -10.77
C ASN A 105 7.57 16.28 -10.93
N ASN A 106 7.71 15.61 -12.08
CA ASN A 106 8.68 14.54 -12.29
C ASN A 106 8.75 13.56 -11.10
N PHE A 107 7.56 13.12 -10.68
CA PHE A 107 7.29 12.70 -9.31
C PHE A 107 8.15 11.52 -8.85
N THR A 108 8.46 10.58 -9.74
CA THR A 108 9.23 9.37 -9.39
C THR A 108 10.64 9.66 -8.88
N ASP A 109 11.27 10.74 -9.35
CA ASP A 109 12.66 11.06 -8.99
C ASP A 109 12.76 12.09 -7.87
N ARG A 110 11.64 12.71 -7.49
CA ARG A 110 11.62 13.90 -6.62
C ARG A 110 10.89 13.68 -5.31
N ILE A 111 10.47 12.46 -4.96
CA ILE A 111 9.89 12.19 -3.65
C ILE A 111 10.97 12.38 -2.58
N GLY A 112 10.79 13.41 -1.75
CA GLY A 112 11.72 13.75 -0.68
C GLY A 112 11.16 13.44 0.71
N LYS A 113 9.84 13.30 0.83
CA LYS A 113 9.17 13.03 2.11
C LYS A 113 8.00 12.08 1.98
N ILE A 114 7.75 11.38 3.08
CA ILE A 114 6.58 10.54 3.29
C ILE A 114 5.90 11.03 4.57
N GLN A 115 4.61 11.38 4.50
CA GLN A 115 3.79 11.56 5.69
C GLN A 115 3.01 10.28 5.94
N PHE A 116 3.04 9.81 7.18
CA PHE A 116 2.25 8.66 7.62
C PHE A 116 1.09 9.12 8.51
N GLU A 117 -0.05 8.45 8.35
CA GLU A 117 -1.11 8.41 9.35
C GLU A 117 -1.17 6.97 9.89
N GLU A 118 -0.79 6.78 11.16
CA GLU A 118 -0.59 5.46 11.75
C GLU A 118 -1.35 5.26 13.06
N GLU A 119 -1.69 4.01 13.33
CA GLU A 119 -2.13 3.54 14.64
C GLU A 119 -1.03 2.69 15.27
N TRP A 120 -0.80 2.85 16.58
CA TRP A 120 0.20 2.11 17.31
C TRP A 120 -0.46 1.23 18.37
N PHE A 121 0.01 0.00 18.52
CA PHE A 121 -0.51 -1.00 19.44
C PHE A 121 0.63 -1.54 20.31
N TRP A 122 0.49 -1.43 21.61
CA TRP A 122 1.43 -1.93 22.59
C TRP A 122 1.01 -3.32 23.07
N ASP A 123 1.70 -4.34 22.59
CA ASP A 123 1.57 -5.70 23.10
C ASP A 123 2.41 -5.84 24.37
N LYS A 124 1.78 -5.60 25.52
CA LYS A 124 2.42 -5.73 26.84
C LYS A 124 2.89 -7.16 27.14
N ALA A 125 2.21 -8.19 26.60
CA ALA A 125 2.56 -9.58 26.89
C ALA A 125 3.88 -9.96 26.22
N ASN A 126 4.08 -9.51 24.99
CA ASN A 126 5.30 -9.77 24.21
C ASN A 126 6.30 -8.60 24.23
N MET A 127 5.99 -7.50 24.93
CA MET A 127 6.76 -6.25 24.96
C MET A 127 7.08 -5.72 23.56
N CYS A 128 6.09 -5.78 22.67
CA CYS A 128 6.23 -5.43 21.26
C CYS A 128 5.37 -4.21 20.90
N LEU A 129 5.92 -3.31 20.08
CA LEU A 129 5.17 -2.22 19.47
C LEU A 129 4.80 -2.60 18.03
N HIS A 130 3.50 -2.67 17.75
CA HIS A 130 2.98 -2.85 16.40
C HIS A 130 2.54 -1.51 15.84
N LYS A 131 2.93 -1.22 14.60
CA LYS A 131 2.47 -0.06 13.85
C LYS A 131 1.60 -0.50 12.69
N LYS A 132 0.48 0.19 12.50
CA LYS A 132 -0.39 0.04 11.34
C LYS A 132 -0.44 1.35 10.58
N VAL A 133 0.10 1.36 9.37
CA VAL A 133 0.03 2.51 8.46
C VAL A 133 -1.30 2.47 7.73
N ASN A 134 -2.14 3.49 7.93
CA ASN A 134 -3.46 3.60 7.31
C ASN A 134 -3.43 4.52 6.10
N LYS A 135 -2.65 5.61 6.13
CA LYS A 135 -2.47 6.49 4.98
C LYS A 135 -1.02 6.88 4.78
N ILE A 136 -0.69 7.11 3.52
CA ILE A 136 0.59 7.67 3.10
C ILE A 136 0.31 8.90 2.24
N MET A 137 1.01 10.02 2.51
CA MET A 137 1.12 11.12 1.55
C MET A 137 2.56 11.20 1.06
N LEU A 138 2.72 11.20 -0.26
CA LEU A 138 4.02 11.37 -0.91
C LEU A 138 4.23 12.84 -1.22
N ALA A 139 5.32 13.42 -0.70
CA ALA A 139 5.68 14.81 -0.94
C ALA A 139 6.96 14.91 -1.75
N TYR A 140 6.95 15.81 -2.73
CA TYR A 140 8.05 16.01 -3.66
C TYR A 140 8.81 17.30 -3.37
N GLU A 141 10.09 17.31 -3.72
CA GLU A 141 10.99 18.41 -3.46
C GLU A 141 10.76 19.58 -4.42
N LEU A 142 10.78 20.78 -3.84
CA LEU A 142 10.78 22.04 -4.56
C LEU A 142 12.18 22.63 -4.54
N TYR A 143 12.70 22.95 -5.72
CA TYR A 143 14.03 23.54 -5.88
C TYR A 143 13.91 25.01 -6.27
N ASP A 144 14.86 25.83 -5.82
CA ASP A 144 15.03 27.20 -6.33
C ASP A 144 15.78 27.22 -7.66
N SER A 145 15.98 28.43 -8.20
CA SER A 145 16.73 28.65 -9.45
C SER A 145 18.21 28.25 -9.35
N THR A 146 18.74 28.01 -8.14
CA THR A 146 20.12 27.57 -7.91
C THR A 146 20.23 26.05 -7.74
N GLY A 147 19.10 25.33 -7.77
CA GLY A 147 19.06 23.89 -7.55
C GLY A 147 19.09 23.49 -6.08
N LYS A 148 18.86 24.43 -5.14
CA LYS A 148 18.74 24.12 -3.71
C LYS A 148 17.29 23.85 -3.33
N ILE A 149 17.06 22.90 -2.44
CA ILE A 149 15.73 22.61 -1.90
C ILE A 149 15.21 23.81 -1.11
N ARG A 150 14.02 24.30 -1.49
CA ARG A 150 13.25 25.33 -0.76
C ARG A 150 12.18 24.75 0.14
N GLY A 151 11.73 23.53 -0.12
CA GLY A 151 10.66 22.91 0.63
C GLY A 151 10.11 21.66 -0.05
N TYR A 152 8.97 21.21 0.45
CA TYR A 152 8.28 20.02 -0.02
C TYR A 152 6.84 20.38 -0.33
N LYS A 153 6.28 19.80 -1.39
CA LYS A 153 4.88 19.97 -1.76
C LYS A 153 4.16 18.64 -1.73
N ALA A 154 2.97 18.63 -1.15
CA ALA A 154 2.12 17.46 -1.13
C ALA A 154 1.76 17.03 -2.55
N GLY A 155 1.90 15.72 -2.81
CA GLY A 155 1.45 15.09 -4.05
C GLY A 155 -0.02 14.69 -3.94
N PHE A 156 -0.25 13.53 -3.34
CA PHE A 156 -1.58 13.00 -3.04
C PHE A 156 -1.51 12.05 -1.85
N VAL A 157 -2.64 11.85 -1.20
CA VAL A 157 -2.81 10.91 -0.08
C VAL A 157 -3.34 9.59 -0.63
N VAL A 158 -2.78 8.47 -0.19
CA VAL A 158 -3.23 7.12 -0.51
C VAL A 158 -3.70 6.43 0.76
N GLN A 159 -4.89 5.84 0.72
CA GLN A 159 -5.38 4.99 1.79
C GLN A 159 -4.89 3.56 1.58
N LEU A 160 -4.19 3.03 2.58
CA LEU A 160 -3.73 1.65 2.61
C LEU A 160 -4.72 0.78 3.38
N ASN A 161 -4.80 -0.50 3.02
CA ASN A 161 -5.67 -1.48 3.69
C ASN A 161 -7.15 -1.08 3.71
N ALA A 162 -7.59 -0.24 2.76
CA ALA A 162 -9.00 0.05 2.60
C ALA A 162 -9.70 -1.27 2.26
N GLU A 163 -10.65 -1.67 3.09
CA GLU A 163 -11.50 -2.82 2.77
C GLU A 163 -12.15 -2.53 1.42
N HIS A 164 -11.95 -3.45 0.46
CA HIS A 164 -12.72 -3.43 -0.77
C HIS A 164 -14.16 -3.77 -0.39
N ILE A 165 -14.98 -2.74 -0.15
CA ILE A 165 -16.44 -2.87 -0.09
C ILE A 165 -16.94 -3.28 -1.46
#